data_AF-A0A958LI56-F1
#
_entry.id   AF-A0A958LI56-F1
#
_cell.length_a   1.000
_cell.length_b   1.000
_cell.length_c   1.000
_cell.angle_alpha   90.00
_cell.angle_beta   90.00
_cell.angle_gamma   90.00
#
_symmetry.space_group_name_H-M   'P 1'
#
loop_
_entity.id
_entity.type
_entity.pdbx_description
1 polymer ?
#
loop_
_entity_poly.entity_id
_entity_poly.type
_entity_poly.pdbx_seq_one_letter_code
_entity_poly.pdbx_strand_id
1 'polypeptide(L)'
;CPSDLDGSEPRPDQKADGCTPALGMDPEMDRYNAIKEWLDDLEAQPNLEEDGVRVVLVPFSGGKHSRPLSSEDPELYEFGTIDEARVRLNRLIQEQRDEMDLLVKDFPMTRTPPEAIHMGTTAPRSTIDYMLPVIRSEMVKLENQEQDTTNQTEPPAFTPFKVIYISDGVFRPLKEHWDKVWKFSGCDRNPNFTLCYDLKRDFRDEIGDVDSNTFDNTLTSLKNIYDLRKNFERSSLELHFVKIHPDRLLPEDQNSGKDTRLYSNLFNEIKTSLEENEGEIKIHNQFNEHRPFSLFGGPTVKTYKIDNFYVINLNRFVDDFGRVVQDSDGDGLSDEEEEKVGTSPLKARSNDICLDIITQLYGCKNVGCDPERDLDGDGLNSCEEITLSSDDSKIDSDDDGILDSHEIVRKMSPTLDSQNRFSSTDSISDYEHLKRGVSIFANIQNIPEKSMIDYSIEEVGFLKAKDNLGQELRLAEYEASIRNIPIGSSQSTSGFRSFVDSLGLAHDPKIYSLGSDHEENKNQIIHVMRVRALQDPTDVYWLIYRAEVAWEVESIRSEYQLDLSMFGHLK
;
A
#
# COMPACT_ATOMS: atom_id res chain seq x y z
N CYS A 1 -3.67 -32.41 -22.63
CA CYS A 1 -3.52 -31.01 -22.20
C CYS A 1 -4.62 -30.66 -21.20
N PRO A 2 -4.48 -29.63 -20.36
CA PRO A 2 -5.60 -29.10 -19.56
C PRO A 2 -6.80 -28.65 -20.41
N SER A 3 -6.55 -28.28 -21.68
CA SER A 3 -7.56 -28.05 -22.72
C SER A 3 -8.19 -29.32 -23.31
N ASP A 4 -7.58 -30.50 -23.15
CA ASP A 4 -8.21 -31.81 -23.45
C ASP A 4 -9.03 -32.34 -22.25
N LEU A 5 -8.99 -31.60 -21.15
CA LEU A 5 -9.80 -31.78 -19.94
C LEU A 5 -10.92 -30.72 -19.91
N ASP A 6 -11.27 -30.16 -21.07
CA ASP A 6 -12.47 -29.33 -21.27
C ASP A 6 -13.75 -30.19 -21.44
N GLY A 7 -13.57 -31.51 -21.45
CA GLY A 7 -14.65 -32.46 -21.59
C GLY A 7 -15.12 -32.74 -23.02
N SER A 8 -14.44 -32.20 -24.05
CA SER A 8 -14.69 -32.55 -25.44
C SER A 8 -14.28 -34.00 -25.77
N GLU A 9 -14.87 -34.60 -26.82
CA GLU A 9 -14.41 -35.91 -27.29
C GLU A 9 -13.06 -35.75 -28.03
N PRO A 10 -12.02 -36.51 -27.65
CA PRO A 10 -10.76 -36.62 -28.39
C PRO A 10 -11.04 -36.91 -29.87
N ARG A 11 -10.52 -36.07 -30.75
CA ARG A 11 -10.66 -36.26 -32.20
C ARG A 11 -9.80 -37.44 -32.65
N PRO A 12 -10.34 -38.44 -33.37
CA PRO A 12 -9.60 -39.65 -33.73
C PRO A 12 -8.40 -39.44 -34.67
N ASP A 13 -8.29 -38.28 -35.33
CA ASP A 13 -7.47 -38.05 -36.52
C ASP A 13 -6.43 -36.92 -36.39
N GLN A 14 -6.38 -36.19 -35.28
CA GLN A 14 -5.39 -35.12 -35.07
C GLN A 14 -4.25 -35.58 -34.14
N LYS A 15 -3.00 -35.29 -34.55
CA LYS A 15 -1.90 -35.16 -33.58
C LYS A 15 -2.34 -34.14 -32.54
N ALA A 16 -2.03 -34.38 -31.26
CA ALA A 16 -2.34 -33.44 -30.18
C ALA A 16 -1.94 -32.02 -30.62
N ASP A 17 -2.95 -31.18 -30.88
CA ASP A 17 -2.73 -29.76 -31.19
C ASP A 17 -2.08 -29.12 -29.95
N GLY A 18 -1.41 -27.98 -30.15
CA GLY A 18 -0.65 -27.30 -29.10
C GLY A 18 -1.45 -27.14 -27.79
N CYS A 19 -0.86 -27.40 -26.63
CA CYS A 19 -1.54 -27.19 -25.35
C CYS A 19 -1.68 -25.69 -25.09
N THR A 20 -2.83 -25.10 -25.37
CA THR A 20 -3.11 -23.76 -24.83
C THR A 20 -3.17 -23.87 -23.31
N PRO A 21 -2.35 -23.11 -22.56
CA PRO A 21 -2.33 -23.19 -21.09
C PRO A 21 -3.71 -22.88 -20.51
N ALA A 22 -4.02 -23.49 -19.36
CA ALA A 22 -5.29 -23.25 -18.67
C ALA A 22 -5.41 -21.77 -18.30
N LEU A 23 -6.62 -21.23 -18.43
CA LEU A 23 -6.81 -19.80 -18.34
C LEU A 23 -6.57 -19.23 -16.92
N GLY A 24 -6.65 -20.05 -15.86
CA GLY A 24 -6.41 -19.63 -14.46
C GLY A 24 -4.95 -19.58 -14.00
N MET A 25 -3.96 -19.67 -14.91
CA MET A 25 -2.55 -19.55 -14.53
C MET A 25 -2.22 -18.15 -14.01
N ASP A 26 -1.25 -18.08 -13.10
CA ASP A 26 -0.70 -16.85 -12.51
C ASP A 26 0.80 -16.69 -12.83
N PRO A 27 1.19 -16.58 -14.12
CA PRO A 27 2.60 -16.36 -14.48
C PRO A 27 3.11 -14.99 -14.01
N GLU A 28 2.20 -14.03 -13.79
CA GLU A 28 2.51 -12.69 -13.28
C GLU A 28 2.90 -12.67 -11.79
N MET A 29 2.62 -13.75 -11.06
CA MET A 29 2.92 -13.90 -9.63
C MET A 29 2.04 -13.04 -8.71
N ASP A 30 0.84 -12.69 -9.16
CA ASP A 30 -0.09 -11.84 -8.42
C ASP A 30 -0.45 -12.43 -7.06
N ARG A 31 -0.53 -13.77 -6.94
CA ARG A 31 -0.74 -14.42 -5.64
C ARG A 31 0.39 -14.13 -4.66
N TYR A 32 1.64 -14.08 -5.13
CA TYR A 32 2.80 -13.82 -4.27
C TYR A 32 2.91 -12.34 -3.92
N ASN A 33 2.52 -11.44 -4.83
CA ASN A 33 2.42 -10.01 -4.55
C ASN A 33 1.36 -9.74 -3.47
N ALA A 34 0.18 -10.36 -3.55
CA ALA A 34 -0.83 -10.28 -2.50
C ALA A 34 -0.34 -10.85 -1.15
N ILE A 35 0.38 -11.98 -1.15
CA ILE A 35 0.98 -12.51 0.09
C ILE A 35 1.99 -11.54 0.67
N LYS A 36 2.86 -10.94 -0.16
CA LYS A 36 3.83 -9.93 0.27
C LYS A 36 3.11 -8.76 0.95
N GLU A 37 2.06 -8.23 0.32
CA GLU A 37 1.29 -7.14 0.91
C GLU A 37 0.61 -7.53 2.23
N TRP A 38 0.13 -8.77 2.39
CA TRP A 38 -0.39 -9.24 3.69
C TRP A 38 0.70 -9.35 4.76
N LEU A 39 1.92 -9.76 4.40
CA LEU A 39 3.04 -9.76 5.36
C LEU A 39 3.43 -8.34 5.76
N ASP A 40 3.45 -7.42 4.80
CA ASP A 40 3.73 -5.99 5.07
C ASP A 40 2.65 -5.39 6.00
N ASP A 41 1.37 -5.79 5.85
CA ASP A 41 0.27 -5.41 6.77
C ASP A 41 0.48 -5.90 8.21
N LEU A 42 1.10 -7.06 8.39
CA LEU A 42 1.38 -7.65 9.70
C LEU A 42 2.56 -6.94 10.39
N GLU A 43 3.62 -6.61 9.64
CA GLU A 43 4.77 -5.86 10.16
C GLU A 43 4.41 -4.42 10.53
N ALA A 44 3.50 -3.80 9.76
CA ALA A 44 3.06 -2.44 10.01
C ALA A 44 2.14 -2.30 11.25
N GLN A 45 1.78 -3.39 11.93
CA GLN A 45 0.96 -3.31 13.14
C GLN A 45 1.77 -2.72 14.31
N PRO A 46 1.35 -1.57 14.87
CA PRO A 46 2.03 -0.99 16.02
C PRO A 46 1.87 -1.90 17.24
N ASN A 47 2.97 -2.12 17.98
CA ASN A 47 3.04 -2.96 19.18
C ASN A 47 2.94 -4.47 18.93
N LEU A 48 3.31 -4.95 17.75
CA LEU A 48 3.49 -6.37 17.53
C LEU A 48 4.78 -6.85 18.23
N GLU A 49 4.66 -7.65 19.29
CA GLU A 49 5.84 -8.32 19.88
C GLU A 49 6.44 -9.31 18.86
N GLU A 50 7.74 -9.63 18.99
CA GLU A 50 8.48 -10.51 18.06
C GLU A 50 7.83 -11.92 17.93
N ASP A 51 7.11 -12.36 18.97
CA ASP A 51 6.33 -13.60 19.02
C ASP A 51 4.80 -13.39 18.85
N GLY A 52 4.35 -12.16 18.61
CA GLY A 52 2.93 -11.78 18.63
C GLY A 52 2.12 -12.21 17.40
N VAL A 53 2.79 -12.47 16.26
CA VAL A 53 2.18 -13.07 15.07
C VAL A 53 3.06 -14.15 14.52
N ARG A 54 2.46 -15.28 14.20
CA ARG A 54 3.15 -16.39 13.55
C ARG A 54 2.47 -16.75 12.24
N VAL A 55 3.28 -16.99 11.22
CA VAL A 55 2.81 -17.20 9.85
C VAL A 55 3.42 -18.49 9.31
N VAL A 56 2.64 -19.22 8.52
CA VAL A 56 3.12 -20.37 7.74
C VAL A 56 2.59 -20.24 6.31
N LEU A 57 3.47 -20.44 5.33
CA LEU A 57 3.14 -20.36 3.90
C LEU A 57 3.23 -21.75 3.27
N VAL A 58 2.08 -22.28 2.86
CA VAL A 58 1.95 -23.69 2.47
C VAL A 58 1.52 -23.81 1.00
N PRO A 59 2.42 -24.22 0.09
CA PRO A 59 2.04 -24.59 -1.27
C PRO A 59 1.30 -25.93 -1.30
N PHE A 60 0.38 -26.09 -2.24
CA PHE A 60 -0.32 -27.35 -2.50
C PHE A 60 -0.24 -27.71 -3.99
N SER A 61 0.01 -28.98 -4.26
CA SER A 61 0.22 -29.55 -5.59
C SER A 61 -0.17 -31.03 -5.56
N GLY A 62 -0.35 -31.64 -6.72
CA GLY A 62 -0.79 -33.04 -6.88
C GLY A 62 0.23 -33.94 -7.58
N GLY A 63 -0.08 -35.24 -7.59
CA GLY A 63 0.76 -36.27 -8.21
C GLY A 63 2.09 -36.48 -7.48
N LYS A 64 3.14 -36.77 -8.24
CA LYS A 64 4.52 -36.95 -7.77
C LYS A 64 5.10 -35.69 -7.12
N HIS A 65 4.50 -34.55 -7.39
CA HIS A 65 4.86 -33.26 -6.81
C HIS A 65 3.95 -32.88 -5.64
N SER A 66 3.11 -33.80 -5.13
CA SER A 66 2.23 -33.52 -4.01
C SER A 66 3.01 -33.08 -2.78
N ARG A 67 2.61 -31.95 -2.19
CA ARG A 67 3.23 -31.39 -0.98
C ARG A 67 2.42 -31.69 0.29
N PRO A 68 3.07 -31.96 1.43
CA PRO A 68 4.52 -32.03 1.63
C PRO A 68 5.17 -33.25 0.95
N LEU A 69 6.34 -33.04 0.32
CA LEU A 69 7.14 -34.14 -0.22
C LEU A 69 7.88 -34.86 0.93
N SER A 70 8.08 -36.17 0.80
CA SER A 70 8.88 -36.93 1.78
C SER A 70 10.33 -36.44 1.94
N SER A 71 10.83 -35.67 0.96
CA SER A 71 12.17 -35.07 0.96
C SER A 71 12.19 -33.61 1.43
N GLU A 72 11.03 -32.98 1.62
CA GLU A 72 10.97 -31.61 2.15
C GLU A 72 11.17 -31.62 3.67
N ASP A 73 11.79 -30.56 4.16
CA ASP A 73 11.97 -30.33 5.58
C ASP A 73 10.61 -30.06 6.25
N PRO A 74 10.22 -30.85 7.28
CA PRO A 74 8.98 -30.63 8.02
C PRO A 74 8.86 -29.23 8.63
N GLU A 75 9.97 -28.56 8.99
CA GLU A 75 9.97 -27.21 9.59
C GLU A 75 9.31 -26.16 8.66
N LEU A 76 9.30 -26.41 7.35
CA LEU A 76 8.67 -25.53 6.36
C LEU A 76 7.14 -25.44 6.47
N TYR A 77 6.55 -26.35 7.26
CA TYR A 77 5.13 -26.45 7.48
C TYR A 77 4.75 -26.07 8.92
N GLU A 78 5.69 -25.53 9.70
CA GLU A 78 5.43 -25.03 11.05
C GLU A 78 5.22 -23.51 11.06
N PHE A 79 4.53 -23.01 12.08
CA PHE A 79 4.31 -21.57 12.27
C PHE A 79 5.60 -20.91 12.74
N GLY A 80 6.11 -19.98 11.93
CA GLY A 80 7.33 -19.23 12.17
C GLY A 80 7.10 -17.73 12.30
N THR A 81 8.19 -16.97 12.42
CA THR A 81 8.15 -15.50 12.46
C THR A 81 7.79 -14.92 11.08
N ILE A 82 7.49 -13.62 11.04
CA ILE A 82 7.23 -12.92 9.76
C ILE A 82 8.48 -12.97 8.85
N ASP A 83 9.68 -12.86 9.42
CA ASP A 83 10.94 -12.99 8.67
C ASP A 83 11.12 -14.37 8.04
N GLU A 84 10.83 -15.44 8.80
CA GLU A 84 10.87 -16.82 8.29
C GLU A 84 9.85 -17.02 7.16
N ALA A 85 8.65 -16.45 7.31
CA ALA A 85 7.63 -16.45 6.27
C ALA A 85 8.08 -15.68 5.02
N ARG A 86 8.78 -14.55 5.18
CA ARG A 86 9.33 -13.76 4.06
C ARG A 86 10.43 -14.52 3.32
N VAL A 87 11.30 -15.24 4.04
CA VAL A 87 12.29 -16.15 3.45
C VAL A 87 11.59 -17.27 2.68
N ARG A 88 10.53 -17.88 3.26
CA ARG A 88 9.74 -18.91 2.59
C ARG A 88 9.06 -18.39 1.33
N LEU A 89 8.48 -17.20 1.37
CA LEU A 89 7.83 -16.54 0.23
C LEU A 89 8.83 -16.33 -0.92
N ASN A 90 10.00 -15.77 -0.62
CA ASN A 90 11.05 -15.54 -1.63
C ASN A 90 11.50 -16.84 -2.28
N ARG A 91 11.59 -17.94 -1.52
CA ARG A 91 11.90 -19.25 -2.08
C ARG A 91 10.80 -19.76 -3.01
N LEU A 92 9.53 -19.62 -2.63
CA LEU A 92 8.39 -20.00 -3.47
C LEU A 92 8.34 -19.20 -4.78
N ILE A 93 8.62 -17.90 -4.72
CA ILE A 93 8.74 -17.03 -5.90
C ILE A 93 9.84 -17.55 -6.83
N GLN A 94 11.00 -17.89 -6.26
CA GLN A 94 12.11 -18.42 -7.05
C GLN A 94 11.78 -19.79 -7.67
N GLU A 95 11.17 -20.70 -6.90
CA GLU A 95 10.68 -22.01 -7.38
C GLU A 95 9.77 -21.82 -8.61
N GLN A 96 8.81 -20.88 -8.57
CA GLN A 96 7.94 -20.61 -9.72
C GLN A 96 8.70 -20.01 -10.91
N ARG A 97 9.64 -19.08 -10.69
CA ARG A 97 10.45 -18.47 -11.77
C ARG A 97 11.25 -19.51 -12.52
N ASP A 98 11.96 -20.35 -11.77
CA ASP A 98 12.83 -21.38 -12.34
C ASP A 98 12.04 -22.34 -13.24
N GLU A 99 10.84 -22.73 -12.82
CA GLU A 99 10.00 -23.60 -13.63
C GLU A 99 9.35 -22.90 -14.82
N MET A 100 9.02 -21.62 -14.70
CA MET A 100 8.51 -20.83 -15.81
C MET A 100 9.58 -20.67 -16.90
N ASP A 101 10.85 -20.51 -16.51
CA ASP A 101 11.99 -20.50 -17.43
C ASP A 101 12.17 -21.84 -18.16
N LEU A 102 11.95 -22.96 -17.47
CA LEU A 102 11.97 -24.30 -18.09
C LEU A 102 10.85 -24.46 -19.12
N LEU A 103 9.65 -23.94 -18.83
CA LEU A 103 8.51 -23.97 -19.75
C LEU A 103 8.72 -23.11 -21.01
N VAL A 104 9.51 -22.04 -20.94
CA VAL A 104 9.79 -21.14 -22.07
C VAL A 104 10.92 -21.66 -22.97
N LYS A 105 11.91 -22.37 -22.41
CA LYS A 105 13.09 -22.85 -23.16
C LYS A 105 12.83 -24.07 -24.04
N ASP A 106 11.91 -24.97 -23.67
CA ASP A 106 11.71 -26.27 -24.32
C ASP A 106 10.35 -26.43 -25.04
N PHE A 107 10.15 -25.69 -26.14
CA PHE A 107 8.98 -25.74 -27.06
C PHE A 107 7.78 -24.85 -26.70
N PRO A 108 7.07 -24.27 -27.70
CA PRO A 108 5.87 -23.46 -27.46
C PRO A 108 4.78 -24.34 -26.83
N MET A 109 4.48 -24.08 -25.55
CA MET A 109 3.27 -24.49 -24.82
C MET A 109 2.73 -25.89 -25.20
N THR A 110 3.53 -26.95 -25.12
CA THR A 110 3.05 -28.30 -25.53
C THR A 110 3.32 -29.46 -24.57
N ARG A 111 4.00 -29.25 -23.43
CA ARG A 111 4.09 -30.19 -22.29
C ARG A 111 4.74 -29.46 -21.11
N THR A 112 4.44 -29.87 -19.88
CA THR A 112 5.31 -29.58 -18.74
C THR A 112 6.64 -30.33 -18.93
N PRO A 113 7.80 -29.67 -18.80
CA PRO A 113 9.10 -30.34 -18.83
C PRO A 113 9.11 -31.44 -17.76
N PRO A 114 9.69 -32.63 -18.03
CA PRO A 114 9.91 -33.66 -17.01
C PRO A 114 10.68 -33.17 -15.78
N GLU A 115 11.38 -32.04 -15.93
CA GLU A 115 12.23 -31.38 -14.93
C GLU A 115 11.48 -30.35 -14.06
N ALA A 116 10.22 -30.01 -14.38
CA ALA A 116 9.39 -29.15 -13.53
C ALA A 116 8.92 -29.95 -12.30
N ILE A 117 9.56 -29.71 -11.14
CA ILE A 117 9.40 -30.53 -9.93
C ILE A 117 8.51 -29.93 -8.83
N HIS A 118 8.09 -28.68 -8.98
CA HIS A 118 7.36 -27.87 -8.00
C HIS A 118 5.94 -27.52 -8.46
N MET A 119 5.67 -27.47 -9.77
CA MET A 119 4.33 -27.30 -10.34
C MET A 119 3.66 -28.66 -10.60
N GLY A 120 2.48 -28.85 -10.04
CA GLY A 120 1.66 -30.05 -10.22
C GLY A 120 0.20 -29.69 -10.49
N THR A 121 -0.65 -30.71 -10.56
CA THR A 121 -2.11 -30.53 -10.62
C THR A 121 -2.67 -30.01 -9.30
N THR A 122 -3.90 -29.49 -9.33
CA THR A 122 -4.56 -28.98 -8.12
C THR A 122 -5.10 -30.14 -7.28
N ALA A 123 -4.38 -30.54 -6.23
CA ALA A 123 -4.80 -31.58 -5.29
C ALA A 123 -4.58 -31.15 -3.81
N PRO A 124 -5.43 -30.27 -3.26
CA PRO A 124 -5.19 -29.62 -1.99
C PRO A 124 -5.45 -30.50 -0.76
N ARG A 125 -6.21 -31.59 -0.90
CA ARG A 125 -6.66 -32.41 0.23
C ARG A 125 -5.50 -32.91 1.10
N SER A 126 -4.47 -33.51 0.48
CA SER A 126 -3.33 -34.09 1.21
C SER A 126 -2.63 -33.05 2.06
N THR A 127 -2.42 -31.86 1.51
CA THR A 127 -1.81 -30.72 2.18
C THR A 127 -2.71 -30.19 3.31
N ILE A 128 -4.03 -30.04 3.06
CA ILE A 128 -4.99 -29.58 4.09
C ILE A 128 -5.07 -30.58 5.25
N ASP A 129 -5.14 -31.88 4.96
CA ASP A 129 -5.17 -32.94 5.97
C ASP A 129 -3.86 -32.96 6.79
N TYR A 130 -2.72 -32.68 6.16
CA TYR A 130 -1.44 -32.52 6.84
C TYR A 130 -1.40 -31.29 7.76
N MET A 131 -1.97 -30.16 7.33
CA MET A 131 -1.97 -28.93 8.11
C MET A 131 -2.96 -28.93 9.28
N LEU A 132 -4.02 -29.75 9.24
CA LEU A 132 -5.00 -29.84 10.33
C LEU A 132 -4.37 -30.06 11.73
N PRO A 133 -3.51 -31.08 11.95
CA PRO A 133 -2.85 -31.27 13.24
C PRO A 133 -1.85 -30.15 13.59
N VAL A 134 -1.19 -29.53 12.59
CA VAL A 134 -0.27 -28.40 12.81
C VAL A 134 -1.04 -27.20 13.34
N ILE A 135 -2.11 -26.80 12.65
CA ILE A 135 -3.00 -25.69 13.04
C ILE A 135 -3.55 -25.94 14.43
N ARG A 136 -4.09 -27.15 14.68
CA ARG A 136 -4.60 -27.52 16.01
C ARG A 136 -3.52 -27.39 17.07
N SER A 137 -2.30 -27.89 16.82
CA SER A 137 -1.21 -27.81 17.79
C SER A 137 -0.85 -26.36 18.12
N GLU A 138 -0.86 -25.47 17.13
CA GLU A 138 -0.57 -24.06 17.33
C GLU A 138 -1.66 -23.36 18.14
N MET A 139 -2.93 -23.61 17.81
CA MET A 139 -4.06 -23.09 18.60
C MET A 139 -4.01 -23.55 20.07
N VAL A 140 -3.62 -24.80 20.33
CA VAL A 140 -3.44 -25.30 21.72
C VAL A 140 -2.29 -24.60 22.43
N LYS A 141 -1.18 -24.29 21.74
CA LYS A 141 -0.06 -23.55 22.35
C LYS A 141 -0.51 -22.15 22.79
N LEU A 142 -1.21 -21.44 21.90
CA LEU A 142 -1.74 -20.09 22.18
C LEU A 142 -2.71 -20.10 23.37
N GLU A 143 -3.64 -21.06 23.40
CA GLU A 143 -4.59 -21.22 24.52
C GLU A 143 -3.86 -21.49 25.86
N ASN A 144 -2.80 -22.29 25.87
CA ASN A 144 -2.03 -22.57 27.08
C ASN A 144 -1.20 -21.37 27.56
N GLN A 145 -0.64 -20.58 26.64
CA GLN A 145 0.08 -19.34 26.98
C GLN A 145 -0.86 -18.32 27.65
N GLU A 146 -2.11 -18.22 27.19
CA GLU A 146 -3.15 -17.39 27.81
C GLU A 146 -3.59 -17.90 29.21
N GLN A 147 -3.43 -19.19 29.53
CA GLN A 147 -3.77 -19.74 30.85
C GLN A 147 -2.68 -19.47 31.90
N ASP A 148 -1.40 -19.38 31.52
CA ASP A 148 -0.30 -19.12 32.46
C ASP A 148 -0.22 -17.66 32.94
N THR A 149 -0.87 -16.71 32.24
CA THR A 149 -0.95 -15.28 32.63
C THR A 149 -2.06 -14.95 33.65
N THR A 150 -2.80 -15.97 34.13
CA THR A 150 -3.97 -15.83 35.04
C THR A 150 -3.71 -15.28 36.45
N ASN A 151 -2.49 -14.81 36.76
CA ASN A 151 -2.22 -13.97 37.94
C ASN A 151 -2.42 -12.46 37.68
N GLN A 152 -2.82 -12.06 36.48
CA GLN A 152 -3.14 -10.67 36.14
C GLN A 152 -4.64 -10.41 36.14
N THR A 153 -5.04 -9.17 36.45
CA THR A 153 -6.42 -8.74 36.73
C THR A 153 -7.26 -8.45 35.47
N GLU A 154 -6.72 -8.72 34.29
CA GLU A 154 -7.36 -8.49 32.99
C GLU A 154 -7.71 -9.80 32.29
N PRO A 155 -8.83 -9.87 31.54
CA PRO A 155 -9.19 -11.06 30.77
C PRO A 155 -8.11 -11.34 29.70
N PRO A 156 -7.77 -12.62 29.42
CA PRO A 156 -6.81 -12.95 28.37
C PRO A 156 -7.27 -12.42 27.01
N ALA A 157 -6.34 -11.89 26.23
CA ALA A 157 -6.60 -11.28 24.94
C ALA A 157 -7.11 -12.32 23.93
N PHE A 158 -8.06 -11.91 23.08
CA PHE A 158 -8.63 -12.74 22.03
C PHE A 158 -7.61 -12.92 20.88
N THR A 159 -7.13 -14.13 20.63
CA THR A 159 -6.19 -14.40 19.54
C THR A 159 -6.92 -14.81 18.25
N PRO A 160 -6.97 -13.97 17.20
CA PRO A 160 -7.61 -14.31 15.93
C PRO A 160 -6.73 -15.23 15.07
N PHE A 161 -7.30 -16.32 14.58
CA PHE A 161 -6.66 -17.28 13.68
C PHE A 161 -7.23 -17.15 12.27
N LYS A 162 -6.40 -16.79 11.28
CA LYS A 162 -6.84 -16.56 9.91
C LYS A 162 -6.22 -17.58 8.97
N VAL A 163 -7.06 -18.25 8.19
CA VAL A 163 -6.61 -19.17 7.13
C VAL A 163 -7.03 -18.58 5.79
N ILE A 164 -6.05 -18.29 4.94
CA ILE A 164 -6.25 -17.70 3.62
C ILE A 164 -5.90 -18.76 2.59
N TYR A 165 -6.89 -19.21 1.82
CA TYR A 165 -6.71 -20.18 0.76
C TYR A 165 -6.80 -19.49 -0.60
N ILE A 166 -5.68 -19.47 -1.33
CA ILE A 166 -5.53 -18.71 -2.58
C ILE A 166 -5.46 -19.70 -3.75
N SER A 167 -6.43 -19.65 -4.68
CA SER A 167 -6.44 -20.47 -5.89
C SER A 167 -7.42 -19.92 -6.92
N ASP A 168 -7.41 -20.41 -8.15
CA ASP A 168 -8.46 -20.12 -9.14
C ASP A 168 -9.82 -20.81 -8.81
N GLY A 169 -9.80 -21.77 -7.88
CA GLY A 169 -10.95 -22.54 -7.44
C GLY A 169 -11.36 -23.66 -8.40
N VAL A 170 -10.53 -23.97 -9.41
CA VAL A 170 -10.82 -24.99 -10.43
C VAL A 170 -10.01 -26.25 -10.13
N PHE A 171 -10.71 -27.33 -9.75
CA PHE A 171 -10.07 -28.63 -9.60
C PHE A 171 -9.90 -29.30 -10.94
N ARG A 172 -8.65 -29.52 -11.35
CA ARG A 172 -8.33 -30.42 -12.45
C ARG A 172 -7.14 -31.30 -12.07
N PRO A 173 -7.19 -32.60 -12.42
CA PRO A 173 -8.27 -33.30 -13.11
C PRO A 173 -9.37 -33.81 -12.16
N LEU A 174 -10.60 -33.92 -12.68
CA LEU A 174 -11.76 -34.51 -12.00
C LEU A 174 -11.95 -35.99 -12.36
N LYS A 175 -12.79 -36.70 -11.58
CA LYS A 175 -13.07 -38.13 -11.77
C LYS A 175 -13.61 -38.44 -13.17
N GLU A 176 -14.30 -37.51 -13.79
CA GLU A 176 -14.91 -37.72 -15.10
C GLU A 176 -13.88 -37.56 -16.22
N HIS A 177 -12.79 -36.83 -15.98
CA HIS A 177 -11.62 -36.89 -16.85
C HIS A 177 -10.97 -38.26 -16.78
N TRP A 178 -10.84 -38.81 -15.56
CA TRP A 178 -10.38 -40.17 -15.37
C TRP A 178 -11.30 -41.18 -16.07
N ASP A 179 -12.62 -41.07 -15.91
CA ASP A 179 -13.59 -41.98 -16.54
C ASP A 179 -13.54 -41.90 -18.08
N LYS A 180 -13.30 -40.72 -18.65
CA LYS A 180 -13.05 -40.55 -20.09
C LYS A 180 -11.77 -41.25 -20.52
N VAL A 181 -10.65 -40.99 -19.84
CA VAL A 181 -9.36 -41.66 -20.11
C VAL A 181 -9.49 -43.18 -19.98
N TRP A 182 -10.25 -43.64 -18.98
CA TRP A 182 -10.52 -45.06 -18.73
C TRP A 182 -11.34 -45.69 -19.86
N LYS A 183 -12.33 -44.97 -20.39
CA LYS A 183 -13.13 -45.39 -21.54
C LYS A 183 -12.31 -45.38 -22.84
N PHE A 184 -11.48 -44.36 -23.07
CA PHE A 184 -10.64 -44.26 -24.28
C PHE A 184 -9.52 -45.30 -24.32
N SER A 185 -8.98 -45.66 -23.17
CA SER A 185 -7.96 -46.73 -23.08
C SER A 185 -8.54 -48.13 -23.31
N GLY A 186 -9.87 -48.28 -23.35
CA GLY A 186 -10.55 -49.59 -23.45
C GLY A 186 -10.49 -50.42 -22.15
N CYS A 187 -9.97 -49.82 -21.07
CA CYS A 187 -9.87 -50.43 -19.76
C CYS A 187 -11.21 -50.56 -19.05
N ASP A 188 -12.24 -49.84 -19.50
CA ASP A 188 -13.65 -50.02 -19.12
C ASP A 188 -14.18 -51.41 -19.51
N ARG A 189 -13.75 -51.94 -20.66
CA ARG A 189 -14.23 -53.23 -21.19
C ARG A 189 -13.47 -54.42 -20.66
N ASN A 190 -12.21 -54.24 -20.28
CA ASN A 190 -11.39 -55.34 -19.78
C ASN A 190 -10.39 -54.86 -18.70
N PRO A 191 -10.87 -54.64 -17.47
CA PRO A 191 -10.10 -53.99 -16.40
C PRO A 191 -8.93 -54.83 -15.88
N ASN A 192 -8.87 -56.13 -16.22
CA ASN A 192 -7.84 -57.05 -15.74
C ASN A 192 -6.56 -57.05 -16.58
N PHE A 193 -6.48 -56.25 -17.65
CA PHE A 193 -5.23 -56.11 -18.40
C PHE A 193 -4.19 -55.35 -17.58
N THR A 194 -2.95 -55.85 -17.57
CA THR A 194 -1.81 -55.22 -16.89
C THR A 194 -1.61 -53.76 -17.29
N LEU A 195 -1.83 -53.44 -18.57
CA LEU A 195 -1.76 -52.08 -19.10
C LEU A 195 -2.72 -51.10 -18.40
N CYS A 196 -3.88 -51.58 -17.94
CA CYS A 196 -4.88 -50.75 -17.24
C CYS A 196 -4.46 -50.45 -15.80
N TYR A 197 -3.74 -51.38 -15.15
CA TYR A 197 -3.15 -51.14 -13.84
C TYR A 197 -2.01 -50.13 -13.92
N ASP A 198 -1.12 -50.28 -14.91
CA ASP A 198 -0.03 -49.34 -15.15
C ASP A 198 -0.57 -47.95 -15.50
N LEU A 199 -1.62 -47.86 -16.33
CA LEU A 199 -2.27 -46.59 -16.64
C LEU A 199 -2.83 -45.88 -15.39
N LYS A 200 -3.47 -46.63 -14.47
CA LYS A 200 -3.98 -46.04 -13.23
C LYS A 200 -2.87 -45.57 -12.30
N ARG A 201 -1.79 -46.34 -12.19
CA ARG A 201 -0.61 -45.95 -11.42
C ARG A 201 0.02 -44.69 -12.02
N ASP A 202 0.39 -44.73 -13.29
CA ASP A 202 1.13 -43.66 -13.96
C ASP A 202 0.31 -42.36 -14.00
N PHE A 203 -1.00 -42.46 -14.19
CA PHE A 203 -1.89 -41.31 -14.08
C PHE A 203 -1.90 -40.74 -12.67
N ARG A 204 -2.08 -41.57 -11.63
CA ARG A 204 -2.03 -41.10 -10.25
C ARG A 204 -0.69 -40.46 -9.90
N ASP A 205 0.40 -41.05 -10.38
CA ASP A 205 1.76 -40.57 -10.12
C ASP A 205 2.02 -39.24 -10.85
N GLU A 206 1.47 -39.00 -12.04
CA GLU A 206 1.70 -37.74 -12.75
C GLU A 206 0.75 -36.61 -12.32
N ILE A 207 -0.52 -36.92 -12.04
CA ILE A 207 -1.56 -35.89 -11.86
C ILE A 207 -2.38 -36.01 -10.58
N GLY A 208 -2.03 -36.94 -9.70
CA GLY A 208 -2.63 -37.10 -8.38
C GLY A 208 -3.81 -38.07 -8.35
N ASP A 209 -4.20 -38.43 -7.13
CA ASP A 209 -5.32 -39.34 -6.91
C ASP A 209 -6.65 -38.61 -7.11
N VAL A 210 -7.17 -38.75 -8.32
CA VAL A 210 -8.45 -38.18 -8.74
C VAL A 210 -9.64 -38.73 -7.95
N ASP A 211 -9.58 -39.97 -7.43
CA ASP A 211 -10.64 -40.51 -6.58
C ASP A 211 -10.70 -39.76 -5.23
N SER A 212 -9.58 -39.20 -4.78
CA SER A 212 -9.47 -38.39 -3.56
C SER A 212 -9.62 -36.88 -3.80
N ASN A 213 -9.33 -36.40 -5.01
CA ASN A 213 -9.40 -35.00 -5.44
C ASN A 213 -10.84 -34.59 -5.83
N THR A 214 -11.77 -34.76 -4.90
CA THR A 214 -13.19 -34.42 -5.09
C THR A 214 -13.60 -33.24 -4.21
N PHE A 215 -14.67 -32.54 -4.61
CA PHE A 215 -15.27 -31.46 -3.83
C PHE A 215 -15.64 -31.92 -2.42
N ASP A 216 -16.35 -33.05 -2.30
CA ASP A 216 -16.82 -33.57 -1.00
C ASP A 216 -15.66 -33.86 -0.03
N ASN A 217 -14.58 -34.44 -0.55
CA ASN A 217 -13.41 -34.77 0.28
C ASN A 217 -12.67 -33.50 0.72
N THR A 218 -12.42 -32.57 -0.20
CA THR A 218 -11.71 -31.31 0.13
C THR A 218 -12.53 -30.43 1.07
N LEU A 219 -13.84 -30.35 0.82
CA LEU A 219 -14.79 -29.66 1.69
C LEU A 219 -14.79 -30.27 3.10
N THR A 220 -14.72 -31.60 3.22
CA THR A 220 -14.61 -32.28 4.52
C THR A 220 -13.32 -31.87 5.24
N SER A 221 -12.18 -31.86 4.55
CA SER A 221 -10.90 -31.43 5.14
C SER A 221 -10.93 -29.96 5.59
N LEU A 222 -11.48 -29.05 4.79
CA LEU A 222 -11.65 -27.64 5.15
C LEU A 222 -12.64 -27.46 6.31
N LYS A 223 -13.72 -28.23 6.32
CA LYS A 223 -14.69 -28.24 7.42
C LYS A 223 -14.04 -28.68 8.73
N ASN A 224 -13.12 -29.65 8.69
CA ASN A 224 -12.39 -30.07 9.89
C ASN A 224 -11.51 -28.94 10.45
N ILE A 225 -10.88 -28.14 9.59
CA ILE A 225 -10.15 -26.92 10.01
C ILE A 225 -11.13 -25.91 10.61
N TYR A 226 -12.24 -25.65 9.92
CA TYR A 226 -13.26 -24.70 10.38
C TYR A 226 -13.86 -25.09 11.73
N ASP A 227 -14.14 -26.37 11.94
CA ASP A 227 -14.71 -26.91 13.16
C ASP A 227 -13.74 -26.87 14.36
N LEU A 228 -12.45 -26.53 14.15
CA LEU A 228 -11.54 -26.27 15.27
C LEU A 228 -12.08 -25.15 16.17
N ARG A 229 -12.75 -24.12 15.62
CA ARG A 229 -13.36 -23.02 16.39
C ARG A 229 -14.31 -23.49 17.50
N LYS A 230 -14.96 -24.64 17.32
CA LYS A 230 -15.88 -25.22 18.32
C LYS A 230 -15.16 -25.70 19.57
N ASN A 231 -13.87 -26.03 19.44
CA ASN A 231 -13.04 -26.49 20.55
C ASN A 231 -12.28 -25.33 21.22
N PHE A 232 -12.26 -24.14 20.61
CA PHE A 232 -11.52 -22.97 21.08
C PHE A 232 -12.45 -21.76 21.20
N GLU A 233 -13.36 -21.78 22.19
CA GLU A 233 -14.40 -20.75 22.37
C GLU A 233 -13.87 -19.32 22.50
N ARG A 234 -12.57 -19.15 22.82
CA ARG A 234 -11.90 -17.86 23.02
C ARG A 234 -11.12 -17.34 21.80
N SER A 235 -11.05 -18.12 20.70
CA SER A 235 -10.33 -17.73 19.48
C SER A 235 -11.31 -17.67 18.30
N SER A 236 -11.27 -16.59 17.51
CA SER A 236 -11.95 -16.60 16.20
C SER A 236 -11.09 -17.34 15.20
N LEU A 237 -11.68 -18.29 14.48
CA LEU A 237 -11.07 -18.83 13.27
C LEU A 237 -11.84 -18.31 12.06
N GLU A 238 -11.17 -17.50 11.24
CA GLU A 238 -11.71 -16.96 9.99
C GLU A 238 -11.13 -17.70 8.80
N LEU A 239 -12.00 -18.12 7.87
CA LEU A 239 -11.60 -18.72 6.60
C LEU A 239 -11.84 -17.73 5.46
N HIS A 240 -10.77 -17.38 4.77
CA HIS A 240 -10.78 -16.52 3.59
C HIS A 240 -10.40 -17.32 2.36
N PHE A 241 -11.21 -17.21 1.31
CA PHE A 241 -10.93 -17.82 0.01
C PHE A 241 -10.65 -16.72 -0.99
N VAL A 242 -9.50 -16.79 -1.67
CA VAL A 242 -9.07 -15.77 -2.63
C VAL A 242 -9.00 -16.39 -4.01
N LYS A 243 -9.89 -15.92 -4.88
CA LYS A 243 -10.00 -16.33 -6.27
C LYS A 243 -9.08 -15.48 -7.13
N ILE A 244 -7.96 -16.06 -7.55
CA ILE A 244 -7.02 -15.39 -8.46
C ILE A 244 -7.53 -15.47 -9.89
N HIS A 245 -7.39 -14.37 -10.64
CA HIS A 245 -7.69 -14.28 -12.07
C HIS A 245 -9.08 -14.84 -12.47
N PRO A 246 -10.17 -14.47 -11.77
CA PRO A 246 -11.49 -15.02 -12.04
C PRO A 246 -11.99 -14.67 -13.45
N ASP A 247 -11.54 -13.55 -14.01
CA ASP A 247 -11.81 -13.07 -15.36
C ASP A 247 -11.24 -13.99 -16.45
N ARG A 248 -10.20 -14.76 -16.13
CA ARG A 248 -9.59 -15.69 -17.08
C ARG A 248 -10.37 -17.01 -17.16
N LEU A 249 -11.16 -17.38 -16.15
CA LEU A 249 -11.89 -18.66 -16.13
C LEU A 249 -13.03 -18.74 -17.16
N LEU A 250 -13.30 -19.96 -17.66
CA LEU A 250 -14.42 -20.19 -18.58
C LEU A 250 -15.78 -19.96 -17.88
N PRO A 251 -16.84 -19.55 -18.61
CA PRO A 251 -18.16 -19.32 -18.02
C PRO A 251 -18.76 -20.55 -17.31
N GLU A 252 -18.42 -21.75 -17.76
CA GLU A 252 -18.79 -23.01 -17.12
C GLU A 252 -18.07 -23.21 -15.77
N ASP A 253 -16.77 -22.87 -15.68
CA ASP A 253 -15.97 -22.93 -14.45
C ASP A 253 -16.32 -21.80 -13.44
N GLN A 254 -17.14 -20.83 -13.84
CA GLN A 254 -17.56 -19.71 -12.99
C GLN A 254 -18.92 -19.93 -12.28
N ASN A 255 -19.85 -20.68 -12.87
CA ASN A 255 -21.26 -20.71 -12.46
C ASN A 255 -21.66 -21.92 -11.59
N SER A 256 -22.53 -21.70 -10.60
CA SER A 256 -23.18 -22.76 -9.81
C SER A 256 -24.44 -23.30 -10.54
N GLY A 257 -24.27 -24.28 -11.42
CA GLY A 257 -25.38 -24.96 -12.07
C GLY A 257 -25.81 -26.22 -11.31
N LYS A 258 -27.08 -26.29 -10.87
CA LYS A 258 -27.65 -27.46 -10.18
C LYS A 258 -27.59 -28.78 -10.98
N ASP A 259 -27.33 -28.73 -12.28
CA ASP A 259 -27.45 -29.91 -13.15
C ASP A 259 -26.14 -30.67 -13.39
N THR A 260 -24.99 -30.19 -12.91
CA THR A 260 -23.76 -30.99 -12.87
C THR A 260 -22.77 -30.38 -11.86
N ARG A 261 -22.58 -31.03 -10.70
CA ARG A 261 -21.46 -30.76 -9.75
C ARG A 261 -20.06 -30.96 -10.37
N LEU A 262 -19.98 -31.21 -11.68
CA LEU A 262 -18.75 -31.40 -12.45
C LEU A 262 -18.07 -30.09 -12.86
N TYR A 263 -18.80 -28.97 -12.92
CA TYR A 263 -18.27 -27.72 -13.49
C TYR A 263 -18.28 -26.55 -12.50
N SER A 264 -18.61 -26.78 -11.22
CA SER A 264 -18.69 -25.71 -10.24
C SER A 264 -17.33 -25.35 -9.64
N ASN A 265 -17.10 -24.05 -9.44
CA ASN A 265 -15.93 -23.57 -8.71
C ASN A 265 -15.97 -24.00 -7.25
N LEU A 266 -14.83 -24.43 -6.68
CA LEU A 266 -14.71 -24.87 -5.28
C LEU A 266 -15.29 -23.84 -4.32
N PHE A 267 -15.00 -22.56 -4.52
CA PHE A 267 -15.39 -21.52 -3.58
C PHE A 267 -16.91 -21.35 -3.53
N ASN A 268 -17.61 -21.58 -4.65
CA ASN A 268 -19.08 -21.56 -4.68
C ASN A 268 -19.70 -22.75 -3.92
N GLU A 269 -19.10 -23.94 -4.03
CA GLU A 269 -19.54 -25.14 -3.30
C GLU A 269 -19.28 -25.01 -1.79
N ILE A 270 -18.12 -24.45 -1.42
CA ILE A 270 -17.78 -24.12 -0.03
C ILE A 270 -18.79 -23.14 0.54
N LYS A 271 -19.10 -22.06 -0.18
CA LYS A 271 -20.07 -21.06 0.24
C LYS A 271 -21.41 -21.72 0.57
N THR A 272 -21.93 -22.48 -0.38
CA THR A 272 -23.23 -23.16 -0.26
C THR A 272 -23.25 -24.16 0.91
N SER A 273 -22.16 -24.91 1.12
CA SER A 273 -22.14 -26.03 2.06
C SER A 273 -21.73 -25.64 3.49
N LEU A 274 -20.95 -24.57 3.67
CA LEU A 274 -20.46 -24.16 4.99
C LEU A 274 -21.25 -22.98 5.59
N GLU A 275 -21.88 -22.10 4.78
CA GLU A 275 -22.71 -20.99 5.29
C GLU A 275 -23.97 -21.47 6.04
N GLU A 276 -24.47 -22.69 5.77
CA GLU A 276 -25.58 -23.29 6.52
C GLU A 276 -25.26 -23.53 8.02
N ASN A 277 -23.99 -23.39 8.44
CA ASN A 277 -23.52 -23.75 9.80
C ASN A 277 -23.03 -22.56 10.65
N GLU A 278 -23.61 -21.37 10.49
CA GLU A 278 -23.37 -20.16 11.31
C GLU A 278 -21.89 -19.70 11.37
N GLY A 279 -21.39 -19.08 10.30
CA GLY A 279 -20.24 -18.19 10.39
C GLY A 279 -19.86 -17.54 9.05
N GLU A 280 -19.12 -16.45 9.13
CA GLU A 280 -18.84 -15.54 8.02
C GLU A 280 -17.65 -16.07 7.19
N ILE A 281 -17.93 -16.92 6.19
CA ILE A 281 -16.92 -17.32 5.20
C ILE A 281 -16.80 -16.22 4.15
N LYS A 282 -15.57 -15.73 3.93
CA LYS A 282 -15.33 -14.60 3.04
C LYS A 282 -14.65 -15.09 1.76
N ILE A 283 -15.30 -14.87 0.63
CA ILE A 283 -14.76 -15.17 -0.70
C ILE A 283 -14.42 -13.85 -1.38
N HIS A 284 -13.19 -13.73 -1.83
CA HIS A 284 -12.60 -12.53 -2.43
C HIS A 284 -12.14 -12.84 -3.85
N ASN A 285 -12.24 -11.85 -4.73
CA ASN A 285 -11.72 -11.94 -6.09
C ASN A 285 -10.47 -11.06 -6.20
N GLN A 286 -9.40 -11.59 -6.77
CA GLN A 286 -8.16 -10.88 -7.04
C GLN A 286 -7.95 -10.82 -8.55
N PHE A 287 -7.86 -9.60 -9.08
CA PHE A 287 -7.72 -9.32 -10.52
C PHE A 287 -6.34 -8.79 -10.91
N ASN A 288 -5.51 -8.42 -9.93
CA ASN A 288 -4.22 -7.78 -10.12
C ASN A 288 -3.24 -8.16 -9.00
N GLU A 289 -2.08 -7.54 -9.01
CA GLU A 289 -0.98 -7.73 -8.05
C GLU A 289 -1.32 -7.37 -6.59
N HIS A 290 -2.44 -6.71 -6.32
CA HIS A 290 -2.81 -6.26 -4.98
C HIS A 290 -3.67 -7.27 -4.22
N ARG A 291 -3.53 -7.26 -2.89
CA ARG A 291 -4.37 -8.08 -2.01
C ARG A 291 -5.85 -7.67 -2.12
N PRO A 292 -6.78 -8.63 -2.23
CA PRO A 292 -8.20 -8.32 -2.44
C PRO A 292 -8.97 -7.93 -1.16
N PHE A 293 -8.36 -8.12 0.01
CA PHE A 293 -8.86 -7.63 1.29
C PHE A 293 -7.68 -7.36 2.22
N SER A 294 -7.83 -6.42 3.14
CA SER A 294 -6.92 -6.33 4.29
C SER A 294 -7.23 -7.47 5.25
N LEU A 295 -6.20 -8.05 5.88
CA LEU A 295 -6.40 -9.04 6.95
C LEU A 295 -7.37 -8.53 8.01
N PHE A 296 -7.54 -7.23 8.16
CA PHE A 296 -8.40 -6.60 9.16
C PHE A 296 -9.79 -6.14 8.62
N GLY A 297 -10.15 -6.44 7.35
CA GLY A 297 -11.52 -6.41 6.76
C GLY A 297 -12.07 -5.07 6.19
N GLY A 298 -12.33 -4.99 4.87
CA GLY A 298 -13.10 -3.92 4.18
C GLY A 298 -12.78 -3.74 2.66
N PRO A 299 -13.63 -3.06 1.83
CA PRO A 299 -13.21 -2.61 0.49
C PRO A 299 -11.97 -1.73 0.66
N THR A 300 -11.10 -1.59 -0.35
CA THR A 300 -10.02 -0.58 -0.29
C THR A 300 -10.65 0.80 -0.38
N VAL A 301 -11.29 1.19 0.71
CA VAL A 301 -11.52 2.56 1.08
C VAL A 301 -10.13 3.20 0.97
N LYS A 302 -9.92 4.04 -0.05
CA LYS A 302 -8.64 4.71 -0.27
C LYS A 302 -8.27 5.39 1.04
N THR A 303 -7.15 4.99 1.61
CA THR A 303 -6.68 5.48 2.89
C THR A 303 -5.63 6.53 2.61
N TYR A 304 -5.94 7.76 2.95
CA TYR A 304 -5.01 8.87 2.85
C TYR A 304 -4.37 9.14 4.20
N LYS A 305 -3.05 9.25 4.20
CA LYS A 305 -2.24 9.61 5.37
C LYS A 305 -1.35 10.80 5.05
N ILE A 306 -1.11 11.62 6.06
CA ILE A 306 -0.06 12.63 6.00
C ILE A 306 1.28 11.90 6.02
N ASP A 307 2.08 12.05 4.96
CA ASP A 307 3.45 11.53 4.91
C ASP A 307 4.49 12.62 5.18
N ASN A 308 4.13 13.90 4.98
CA ASN A 308 4.93 15.04 5.37
C ASN A 308 4.08 16.17 5.95
N PHE A 309 4.57 16.81 7.01
CA PHE A 309 3.92 17.95 7.66
C PHE A 309 4.98 18.93 8.15
N TYR A 310 4.77 20.21 7.86
CA TYR A 310 5.56 21.29 8.43
C TYR A 310 4.75 22.58 8.53
N VAL A 311 5.25 23.50 9.34
CA VAL A 311 4.61 24.78 9.64
C VAL A 311 5.63 25.88 9.49
N ILE A 312 5.27 26.96 8.81
CA ILE A 312 6.10 28.15 8.68
C ILE A 312 5.30 29.39 9.07
N ASN A 313 5.98 30.36 9.67
CA ASN A 313 5.47 31.72 9.75
C ASN A 313 6.15 32.54 8.64
N LEU A 314 5.36 33.13 7.75
CA LEU A 314 5.92 33.98 6.70
C LEU A 314 6.44 35.30 7.28
N ASN A 315 5.81 35.83 8.32
CA ASN A 315 6.14 37.18 8.78
C ASN A 315 7.22 37.27 9.86
N ARG A 316 7.66 36.11 10.36
CA ARG A 316 8.70 35.96 11.36
C ARG A 316 9.47 34.67 11.14
N PHE A 317 10.79 34.76 11.15
CA PHE A 317 11.66 33.59 11.15
C PHE A 317 12.93 33.86 11.96
N VAL A 318 13.70 32.81 12.23
CA VAL A 318 15.00 32.94 12.91
C VAL A 318 16.10 33.05 11.87
N ASP A 319 16.81 34.17 11.87
CA ASP A 319 17.89 34.46 10.93
C ASP A 319 19.17 33.63 11.18
N ASP A 320 20.16 33.81 10.31
CA ASP A 320 21.47 33.13 10.36
C ASP A 320 22.22 33.35 11.69
N PHE A 321 21.86 34.39 12.45
CA PHE A 321 22.46 34.75 13.73
C PHE A 321 21.64 34.25 14.93
N GLY A 322 20.57 33.50 14.72
CA GLY A 322 19.70 32.99 15.77
C GLY A 322 18.74 34.05 16.34
N ARG A 323 18.48 35.14 15.59
CA ARG A 323 17.59 36.24 16.01
C ARG A 323 16.26 36.10 15.31
N VAL A 324 15.17 36.33 16.03
CA VAL A 324 13.84 36.41 15.41
C VAL A 324 13.73 37.75 14.69
N VAL A 325 13.56 37.71 13.37
CA VAL A 325 13.47 38.88 12.48
C VAL A 325 12.09 39.01 11.87
N GLN A 326 11.74 40.23 11.45
CA GLN A 326 10.49 40.60 10.80
C GLN A 326 10.63 40.56 9.29
N ASP A 327 9.64 39.98 8.62
CA ASP A 327 9.50 39.90 7.15
C ASP A 327 8.05 40.25 6.82
N SER A 328 7.76 41.52 6.57
CA SER A 328 6.37 41.99 6.59
C SER A 328 5.56 41.53 5.39
N ASP A 329 6.17 41.15 4.26
CA ASP A 329 5.46 40.63 3.09
C ASP A 329 5.68 39.13 2.83
N GLY A 330 6.57 38.49 3.61
CA GLY A 330 6.73 37.06 3.62
C GLY A 330 7.49 36.51 2.43
N ASP A 331 8.39 37.32 1.85
CA ASP A 331 9.14 36.96 0.66
C ASP A 331 10.47 36.25 0.96
N GLY A 332 10.86 36.14 2.23
CA GLY A 332 12.09 35.49 2.67
C GLY A 332 13.27 36.45 2.94
N LEU A 333 13.10 37.76 2.67
CA LEU A 333 13.98 38.81 3.16
C LEU A 333 13.36 39.50 4.38
N SER A 334 14.18 39.80 5.39
CA SER A 334 13.69 40.63 6.51
C SER A 334 13.53 42.09 6.09
N ASP A 335 12.62 42.83 6.73
CA ASP A 335 12.42 44.27 6.50
C ASP A 335 13.77 45.05 6.55
N GLU A 336 14.69 44.64 7.44
CA GLU A 336 16.02 45.24 7.57
C GLU A 336 16.96 44.89 6.41
N GLU A 337 16.85 43.68 5.84
CA GLU A 337 17.60 43.29 4.64
C GLU A 337 17.09 44.04 3.41
N GLU A 338 15.77 44.17 3.28
CA GLU A 338 15.13 44.88 2.18
C GLU A 338 15.49 46.37 2.14
N GLU A 339 15.47 47.05 3.29
CA GLU A 339 15.93 48.44 3.39
C GLU A 339 17.38 48.61 2.91
N LYS A 340 18.24 47.59 3.12
CA LYS A 340 19.65 47.63 2.70
C LYS A 340 19.82 47.36 1.21
N VAL A 341 19.02 46.48 0.62
CA VAL A 341 19.10 46.13 -0.80
C VAL A 341 18.24 47.06 -1.68
N GLY A 342 17.38 47.87 -1.07
CA GLY A 342 16.54 48.86 -1.75
C GLY A 342 15.23 48.30 -2.29
N THR A 343 14.76 47.19 -1.73
CA THR A 343 13.44 46.60 -1.99
C THR A 343 12.43 47.09 -0.94
N SER A 344 11.16 46.75 -1.12
CA SER A 344 10.04 47.31 -0.36
C SER A 344 9.50 46.29 0.63
N PRO A 345 9.58 46.52 1.96
CA PRO A 345 9.10 45.57 2.96
C PRO A 345 7.61 45.23 2.98
N LEU A 346 6.84 45.83 2.09
CA LEU A 346 5.39 45.68 2.01
C LEU A 346 4.95 45.06 0.68
N LYS A 347 5.90 44.61 -0.14
CA LYS A 347 5.66 44.14 -1.50
C LYS A 347 6.69 43.08 -1.87
N ALA A 348 6.29 41.82 -1.71
CA ALA A 348 7.13 40.64 -1.93
C ALA A 348 7.82 40.57 -3.30
N ARG A 349 7.30 41.28 -4.31
CA ARG A 349 7.90 41.42 -5.65
C ARG A 349 8.06 42.90 -5.96
N SER A 350 9.09 43.57 -5.44
CA SER A 350 9.30 45.01 -5.66
C SER A 350 9.34 45.38 -7.14
N ASN A 351 9.92 44.50 -7.97
CA ASN A 351 10.03 44.66 -9.43
C ASN A 351 8.80 44.19 -10.24
N ASP A 352 7.72 43.76 -9.57
CA ASP A 352 6.49 43.19 -10.18
C ASP A 352 6.67 41.86 -10.95
N ILE A 353 7.85 41.21 -10.86
CA ILE A 353 8.16 39.99 -11.62
C ILE A 353 8.60 38.86 -10.69
N CYS A 354 9.70 39.01 -9.95
CA CYS A 354 10.22 37.96 -9.08
C CYS A 354 10.19 38.39 -7.62
N LEU A 355 10.14 37.42 -6.70
CA LEU A 355 10.35 37.65 -5.27
C LEU A 355 11.66 38.40 -5.06
N ASP A 356 11.71 39.28 -4.06
CA ASP A 356 12.90 40.07 -3.83
C ASP A 356 14.06 39.19 -3.34
N ILE A 357 13.78 38.11 -2.60
CA ILE A 357 14.78 37.06 -2.31
C ILE A 357 15.38 36.42 -3.57
N ILE A 358 14.55 36.10 -4.57
CA ILE A 358 15.01 35.49 -5.84
C ILE A 358 15.86 36.49 -6.60
N THR A 359 15.37 37.73 -6.71
CA THR A 359 16.05 38.83 -7.38
C THR A 359 17.44 39.07 -6.77
N GLN A 360 17.55 38.97 -5.44
CA GLN A 360 18.80 39.19 -4.72
C GLN A 360 19.79 38.02 -4.86
N LEU A 361 19.32 36.77 -4.81
CA LEU A 361 20.19 35.59 -4.83
C LEU A 361 20.59 35.14 -6.25
N TYR A 362 19.65 35.16 -7.18
CA TYR A 362 19.78 34.56 -8.52
C TYR A 362 19.61 35.57 -9.64
N GLY A 363 19.16 36.79 -9.33
CA GLY A 363 18.62 37.72 -10.31
C GLY A 363 17.17 37.36 -10.66
N CYS A 364 16.59 38.04 -11.64
CA CYS A 364 15.24 37.75 -12.11
C CYS A 364 15.25 37.66 -13.64
N LYS A 365 14.96 36.47 -14.18
CA LYS A 365 14.77 36.30 -15.62
C LYS A 365 13.38 36.80 -16.00
N ASN A 366 13.29 37.59 -17.05
CA ASN A 366 12.02 38.16 -17.54
C ASN A 366 11.78 37.93 -19.04
N VAL A 367 12.50 36.98 -19.65
CA VAL A 367 12.40 36.65 -21.08
C VAL A 367 11.97 35.21 -21.24
N GLY A 368 10.88 35.00 -21.99
CA GLY A 368 10.34 33.65 -22.24
C GLY A 368 9.49 33.10 -21.09
N CYS A 369 9.03 33.96 -20.20
CA CYS A 369 8.21 33.64 -19.04
C CYS A 369 7.04 34.63 -18.92
N ASP A 370 6.09 34.33 -18.04
CA ASP A 370 4.92 35.14 -17.72
C ASP A 370 4.84 35.35 -16.19
N PRO A 371 5.00 36.60 -15.69
CA PRO A 371 4.98 36.88 -14.25
C PRO A 371 3.58 36.78 -13.63
N GLU A 372 2.52 36.62 -14.42
CA GLU A 372 1.15 36.45 -13.92
C GLU A 372 0.71 34.98 -13.88
N ARG A 373 1.55 34.05 -14.33
CA ARG A 373 1.22 32.64 -14.50
C ARG A 373 1.97 31.76 -13.50
N ASP A 374 1.22 30.91 -12.82
CA ASP A 374 1.68 29.88 -11.88
C ASP A 374 0.89 28.60 -12.20
N LEU A 375 1.60 27.60 -12.73
CA LEU A 375 0.98 26.46 -13.40
C LEU A 375 0.58 25.35 -12.41
N ASP A 376 1.37 25.10 -11.38
CA ASP A 376 1.11 24.08 -10.36
C ASP A 376 0.48 24.64 -9.07
N GLY A 377 0.52 25.96 -8.88
CA GLY A 377 -0.12 26.66 -7.77
C GLY A 377 0.73 26.74 -6.49
N ASP A 378 2.05 26.59 -6.57
CA ASP A 378 2.92 26.65 -5.38
C ASP A 378 3.23 28.07 -4.87
N GLY A 379 2.93 29.10 -5.69
CA GLY A 379 3.17 30.51 -5.39
C GLY A 379 4.39 31.12 -6.08
N LEU A 380 5.13 30.35 -6.88
CA LEU A 380 6.13 30.81 -7.83
C LEU A 380 5.49 31.00 -9.20
N ASN A 381 5.80 32.12 -9.84
CA ASN A 381 5.40 32.31 -11.22
C ASN A 381 6.44 31.74 -12.19
N SER A 382 6.05 31.57 -13.44
CA SER A 382 6.91 30.96 -14.46
C SER A 382 8.24 31.70 -14.68
N CYS A 383 8.35 33.00 -14.37
CA CYS A 383 9.63 33.73 -14.43
C CYS A 383 10.58 33.33 -13.31
N GLU A 384 10.03 33.04 -12.13
CA GLU A 384 10.77 32.57 -10.95
C GLU A 384 11.24 31.14 -11.15
N GLU A 385 10.37 30.25 -11.62
CA GLU A 385 10.72 28.85 -11.87
C GLU A 385 11.80 28.72 -12.94
N ILE A 386 11.69 29.48 -14.04
CA ILE A 386 12.75 29.56 -15.06
C ILE A 386 14.06 30.13 -14.48
N THR A 387 13.98 31.02 -13.50
CA THR A 387 15.17 31.57 -12.82
C THR A 387 15.84 30.49 -11.97
N LEU A 388 15.05 29.72 -11.22
CA LEU A 388 15.50 28.69 -10.28
C LEU A 388 15.83 27.35 -10.97
N SER A 389 15.36 27.16 -12.21
CA SER A 389 15.41 25.89 -12.95
C SER A 389 14.59 24.77 -12.29
N SER A 390 13.52 25.13 -11.57
CA SER A 390 12.47 24.20 -11.11
C SER A 390 11.51 23.82 -12.25
N ASP A 391 10.69 22.79 -12.02
CA ASP A 391 9.68 22.28 -12.93
C ASP A 391 8.34 22.98 -12.69
N ASP A 392 7.89 23.77 -13.67
CA ASP A 392 6.65 24.57 -13.58
C ASP A 392 5.35 23.75 -13.46
N SER A 393 5.45 22.43 -13.60
CA SER A 393 4.32 21.52 -13.48
C SER A 393 4.28 20.76 -12.16
N LYS A 394 5.20 21.06 -11.24
CA LYS A 394 5.38 20.35 -9.96
C LYS A 394 5.65 21.31 -8.81
N ILE A 395 4.70 21.36 -7.88
CA ILE A 395 4.79 22.10 -6.61
C ILE A 395 5.99 21.72 -5.72
N ASP A 396 6.61 20.57 -5.98
CA ASP A 396 7.79 20.01 -5.31
C ASP A 396 8.63 19.32 -6.41
N SER A 397 9.62 20.03 -6.93
CA SER A 397 10.34 19.68 -8.14
C SER A 397 11.31 18.49 -7.97
N ASP A 398 11.87 18.33 -6.77
CA ASP A 398 12.79 17.24 -6.43
C ASP A 398 12.17 16.11 -5.60
N ASP A 399 10.87 16.20 -5.33
CA ASP A 399 10.01 15.24 -4.63
C ASP A 399 10.43 15.00 -3.16
N ASP A 400 11.14 15.93 -2.52
CA ASP A 400 11.65 15.80 -1.14
C ASP A 400 10.60 16.09 -0.04
N GLY A 401 9.45 16.64 -0.42
CA GLY A 401 8.34 16.96 0.45
C GLY A 401 8.23 18.43 0.86
N ILE A 402 9.07 19.33 0.37
CA ILE A 402 8.95 20.77 0.58
C ILE A 402 8.46 21.44 -0.71
N LEU A 403 7.63 22.48 -0.59
CA LEU A 403 7.26 23.28 -1.76
C LEU A 403 8.46 24.07 -2.28
N ASP A 404 8.64 24.15 -3.60
CA ASP A 404 9.70 24.94 -4.23
C ASP A 404 9.68 26.40 -3.73
N SER A 405 8.49 26.98 -3.64
CA SER A 405 8.25 28.32 -3.09
C SER A 405 8.69 28.48 -1.62
N HIS A 406 8.54 27.44 -0.79
CA HIS A 406 8.93 27.48 0.61
C HIS A 406 10.43 27.23 0.80
N GLU A 407 11.04 26.43 -0.06
CA GLU A 407 12.48 26.26 -0.08
C GLU A 407 13.18 27.59 -0.37
N ILE A 408 12.72 28.31 -1.39
CA ILE A 408 13.40 29.55 -1.81
C ILE A 408 13.33 30.66 -0.74
N VAL A 409 12.18 30.85 -0.08
CA VAL A 409 12.04 31.84 1.02
C VAL A 409 12.80 31.43 2.29
N ARG A 410 13.32 30.20 2.34
CA ARG A 410 14.23 29.70 3.37
C ARG A 410 15.65 29.50 2.87
N LYS A 411 15.98 30.09 1.70
CA LYS A 411 17.30 30.09 1.07
C LYS A 411 17.79 28.67 0.70
N MET A 412 16.85 27.72 0.55
CA MET A 412 17.07 26.36 0.07
C MET A 412 16.94 26.32 -1.47
N SER A 413 17.04 25.13 -2.06
CA SER A 413 17.15 24.96 -3.52
C SER A 413 16.08 24.00 -4.04
N PRO A 414 15.11 24.46 -4.85
CA PRO A 414 14.02 23.69 -5.47
C PRO A 414 14.37 22.47 -6.34
N THR A 415 15.63 22.06 -6.38
CA THR A 415 16.10 21.04 -7.33
C THR A 415 17.07 20.06 -6.66
N LEU A 416 17.22 20.17 -5.34
CA LEU A 416 18.21 19.47 -4.55
C LEU A 416 17.62 19.04 -3.20
N ASP A 417 17.33 17.74 -3.09
CA ASP A 417 16.81 17.09 -1.88
C ASP A 417 17.44 17.61 -0.57
N SER A 418 16.61 18.34 0.16
CA SER A 418 16.96 19.05 1.39
C SER A 418 17.03 18.13 2.61
N GLN A 419 16.55 16.89 2.53
CA GLN A 419 16.75 15.89 3.59
C GLN A 419 18.20 15.44 3.66
N ASN A 420 18.90 15.45 2.51
CA ASN A 420 20.29 15.02 2.37
C ASN A 420 21.28 16.18 2.20
N ARG A 421 20.83 17.41 2.45
CA ARG A 421 21.64 18.63 2.36
C ARG A 421 21.93 19.22 3.74
N PHE A 422 23.16 19.71 3.92
CA PHE A 422 23.66 20.24 5.20
C PHE A 422 24.41 21.55 4.94
N SER A 423 23.69 22.67 5.03
CA SER A 423 24.23 24.01 4.76
C SER A 423 24.89 24.66 5.99
N SER A 424 24.49 24.24 7.19
CA SER A 424 25.02 24.72 8.46
C SER A 424 26.31 23.98 8.90
N THR A 425 26.89 24.40 10.03
CA THR A 425 28.00 23.69 10.69
C THR A 425 27.56 22.66 11.74
N ASP A 426 26.27 22.52 12.01
CA ASP A 426 25.74 21.72 13.13
C ASP A 426 25.37 20.27 12.75
N SER A 427 25.63 19.87 11.50
CA SER A 427 25.34 18.53 10.98
C SER A 427 23.85 18.14 11.03
N ILE A 428 22.96 19.14 11.07
CA ILE A 428 21.52 18.98 10.93
C ILE A 428 21.15 19.31 9.48
N SER A 429 20.23 18.55 8.89
CA SER A 429 19.84 18.76 7.49
C SER A 429 19.03 20.04 7.31
N ASP A 430 19.04 20.58 6.09
CA ASP A 430 18.31 21.81 5.73
C ASP A 430 16.80 21.62 5.96
N TYR A 431 16.26 20.43 5.68
CA TYR A 431 14.88 20.04 6.00
C TYR A 431 14.56 20.17 7.51
N GLU A 432 15.46 19.71 8.39
CA GLU A 432 15.24 19.83 9.85
C GLU A 432 15.35 21.29 10.32
N HIS A 433 16.16 22.12 9.68
CA HIS A 433 16.18 23.57 9.93
C HIS A 433 14.85 24.23 9.58
N LEU A 434 14.28 23.90 8.41
CA LEU A 434 12.96 24.36 7.99
C LEU A 434 11.88 23.98 9.01
N LYS A 435 11.84 22.72 9.46
CA LYS A 435 10.84 22.24 10.44
C LYS A 435 10.89 23.03 11.76
N ARG A 436 12.06 23.54 12.13
CA ARG A 436 12.26 24.36 13.34
C ARG A 436 12.01 25.85 13.11
N GLY A 437 11.73 26.28 11.89
CA GLY A 437 11.57 27.70 11.53
C GLY A 437 12.87 28.48 11.66
N VAL A 438 14.01 27.81 11.42
CA VAL A 438 15.35 28.36 11.57
C VAL A 438 16.04 28.42 10.21
N SER A 439 16.85 29.47 9.99
CA SER A 439 17.71 29.56 8.82
C SER A 439 18.67 28.37 8.72
N ILE A 440 18.79 27.80 7.52
CA ILE A 440 19.71 26.69 7.19
C ILE A 440 21.20 27.01 7.41
N PHE A 441 21.56 28.28 7.65
CA PHE A 441 22.94 28.70 7.94
C PHE A 441 23.20 28.89 9.44
N ALA A 442 22.15 28.92 10.27
CA ALA A 442 22.30 29.08 11.70
C ALA A 442 22.81 27.78 12.34
N ASN A 443 23.33 27.87 13.57
CA ASN A 443 23.60 26.69 14.38
C ASN A 443 22.44 26.53 15.39
N ILE A 444 21.56 25.57 15.14
CA ILE A 444 20.34 25.31 15.91
C ILE A 444 20.64 25.08 17.39
N GLN A 445 21.79 24.48 17.71
CA GLN A 445 22.14 24.16 19.10
C GLN A 445 22.36 25.42 19.97
N ASN A 446 22.59 26.58 19.34
CA ASN A 446 22.78 27.85 20.03
C ASN A 446 21.48 28.66 20.16
N ILE A 447 20.38 28.18 19.57
CA ILE A 447 19.10 28.89 19.53
C ILE A 447 18.22 28.40 20.68
N PRO A 448 17.62 29.31 21.49
CA PRO A 448 16.73 28.89 22.55
C PRO A 448 15.49 28.18 21.98
N GLU A 449 15.13 27.02 22.55
CA GLU A 449 13.98 26.19 22.12
C GLU A 449 12.66 26.98 21.96
N LYS A 450 12.43 27.97 22.82
CA LYS A 450 11.24 28.85 22.75
C LYS A 450 11.15 29.70 21.47
N SER A 451 12.21 29.76 20.68
CA SER A 451 12.31 30.53 19.43
C SER A 451 12.26 29.60 18.22
N MET A 452 12.20 28.29 18.43
CA MET A 452 12.15 27.28 17.38
C MET A 452 10.77 26.66 17.40
N ILE A 453 10.19 26.51 16.21
CA ILE A 453 8.93 25.81 16.05
C ILE A 453 9.10 24.38 16.57
N ASP A 454 8.15 23.97 17.40
CA ASP A 454 8.05 22.61 17.93
C ASP A 454 6.64 22.12 17.61
N TYR A 455 6.54 21.01 16.89
CA TYR A 455 5.25 20.39 16.64
C TYR A 455 5.33 18.87 16.71
N SER A 456 4.21 18.28 17.08
CA SER A 456 3.96 16.86 16.99
C SER A 456 2.61 16.65 16.33
N ILE A 457 2.54 15.67 15.44
CA ILE A 457 1.27 15.17 14.90
C ILE A 457 1.12 13.72 15.34
N GLU A 458 -0.04 13.38 15.88
CA GLU A 458 -0.35 12.02 16.29
C GLU A 458 -1.59 11.56 15.53
N GLU A 459 -1.52 10.40 14.88
CA GLU A 459 -2.68 9.78 14.25
C GLU A 459 -3.63 9.30 15.35
N VAL A 460 -4.80 9.93 15.45
CA VAL A 460 -5.79 9.66 16.50
C VAL A 460 -6.92 8.75 16.03
N GLY A 461 -7.03 8.53 14.71
CA GLY A 461 -8.03 7.63 14.16
C GLY A 461 -8.22 7.78 12.66
N PHE A 462 -9.39 7.35 12.20
CA PHE A 462 -9.79 7.47 10.80
C PHE A 462 -11.21 8.00 10.70
N LEU A 463 -11.38 8.97 9.80
CA LEU A 463 -12.68 9.46 9.38
C LEU A 463 -13.11 8.76 8.10
N LYS A 464 -14.40 8.46 8.01
CA LYS A 464 -15.02 7.98 6.78
C LYS A 464 -15.55 9.18 6.01
N ALA A 465 -15.03 9.39 4.81
CA ALA A 465 -15.49 10.40 3.89
C ALA A 465 -16.01 9.76 2.61
N LYS A 466 -16.54 10.59 1.70
CA LYS A 466 -16.84 10.17 0.33
C LYS A 466 -16.23 11.15 -0.65
N ASP A 467 -15.68 10.64 -1.75
CA ASP A 467 -15.20 11.49 -2.83
C ASP A 467 -16.37 12.14 -3.61
N ASN A 468 -16.03 12.98 -4.58
CA ASN A 468 -16.98 13.64 -5.48
C ASN A 468 -17.83 12.67 -6.34
N LEU A 469 -17.39 11.41 -6.47
CA LEU A 469 -18.08 10.34 -7.18
C LEU A 469 -18.94 9.47 -6.24
N GLY A 470 -18.91 9.75 -4.93
CA GLY A 470 -19.65 9.03 -3.89
C GLY A 470 -18.97 7.76 -3.36
N GLN A 471 -17.71 7.49 -3.72
CA GLN A 471 -16.91 6.36 -3.23
C GLN A 471 -16.42 6.61 -1.81
N GLU A 472 -16.41 5.58 -0.96
CA GLU A 472 -15.94 5.72 0.43
C GLU A 472 -14.42 5.92 0.48
N LEU A 473 -13.99 6.90 1.28
CA LEU A 473 -12.60 7.23 1.58
C LEU A 473 -12.33 7.10 3.09
N ARG A 474 -11.07 6.84 3.43
CA ARG A 474 -10.56 6.76 4.80
C ARG A 474 -9.49 7.81 4.92
N LEU A 475 -9.72 8.76 5.80
CA LEU A 475 -8.79 9.84 6.00
C LEU A 475 -8.26 9.67 7.42
N ALA A 476 -6.94 9.53 7.56
CA ALA A 476 -6.35 9.53 8.88
C ALA A 476 -6.64 10.89 9.55
N GLU A 477 -7.13 10.84 10.78
CA GLU A 477 -7.35 12.02 11.60
C GLU A 477 -6.11 12.22 12.47
N TYR A 478 -5.65 13.46 12.56
CA TYR A 478 -4.46 13.80 13.32
C TYR A 478 -4.78 14.83 14.40
N GLU A 479 -4.21 14.63 15.57
CA GLU A 479 -4.10 15.69 16.57
C GLU A 479 -2.74 16.36 16.42
N ALA A 480 -2.76 17.65 16.11
CA ALA A 480 -1.56 18.45 15.98
C ALA A 480 -1.37 19.32 17.22
N SER A 481 -0.19 19.22 17.84
CA SER A 481 0.27 20.17 18.85
C SER A 481 1.37 21.02 18.21
N ILE A 482 1.17 22.33 18.18
CA ILE A 482 2.19 23.26 17.69
C ILE A 482 2.49 24.27 18.79
N ARG A 483 3.79 24.51 19.01
CA ARG A 483 4.35 25.37 20.03
C ARG A 483 5.47 26.21 19.46
N ASN A 484 5.77 27.30 20.17
CA ASN A 484 6.96 28.13 19.93
C ASN A 484 7.07 28.70 18.51
N ILE A 485 5.95 28.88 17.81
CA ILE A 485 5.93 29.61 16.54
C ILE A 485 6.40 31.06 16.83
N PRO A 486 7.49 31.53 16.19
CA PRO A 486 7.91 32.91 16.33
C PRO A 486 6.80 33.84 15.87
N ILE A 487 6.36 34.78 16.70
CA ILE A 487 5.31 35.76 16.37
C ILE A 487 5.74 37.15 16.84
N GLY A 488 5.28 38.19 16.14
CA GLY A 488 5.62 39.56 16.49
C GLY A 488 4.88 40.59 15.64
N SER A 489 5.28 41.86 15.75
CA SER A 489 4.69 42.96 14.98
C SER A 489 4.91 42.79 13.47
N SER A 490 3.87 42.85 12.64
CA SER A 490 4.01 42.85 11.18
C SER A 490 3.40 44.12 10.61
N GLN A 491 3.95 44.64 9.52
CA GLN A 491 3.31 45.75 8.81
C GLN A 491 2.21 45.20 7.89
N SER A 492 1.14 45.96 7.67
CA SER A 492 0.07 45.52 6.75
C SER A 492 0.55 45.54 5.31
N THR A 493 0.22 44.50 4.56
CA THR A 493 0.45 44.42 3.11
C THR A 493 -0.86 44.55 2.34
N SER A 494 -0.79 45.09 1.12
CA SER A 494 -1.98 45.27 0.28
C SER A 494 -1.61 45.26 -1.19
N GLY A 495 -2.52 44.76 -2.03
CA GLY A 495 -2.37 44.82 -3.48
C GLY A 495 -1.71 43.59 -4.09
N PHE A 496 -1.67 42.47 -3.36
CA PHE A 496 -1.35 41.16 -3.92
C PHE A 496 -2.24 40.85 -5.13
N ARG A 497 -1.60 40.36 -6.20
CA ARG A 497 -2.29 39.90 -7.40
C ARG A 497 -2.22 38.39 -7.44
N SER A 498 -3.37 37.74 -7.52
CA SER A 498 -3.41 36.29 -7.68
C SER A 498 -2.91 35.89 -9.06
N PHE A 499 -2.17 34.78 -9.14
CA PHE A 499 -1.72 34.19 -10.38
C PHE A 499 -2.82 33.37 -11.04
N VAL A 500 -2.62 33.08 -12.32
CA VAL A 500 -3.53 32.26 -13.12
C VAL A 500 -2.92 30.91 -13.48
N ASP A 501 -3.76 29.88 -13.45
CA ASP A 501 -3.42 28.53 -13.87
C ASP A 501 -3.31 28.40 -15.41
N SER A 502 -3.04 27.17 -15.89
CA SER A 502 -3.02 26.86 -17.33
C SER A 502 -4.31 27.18 -18.09
N LEU A 503 -5.45 27.27 -17.39
CA LEU A 503 -6.77 27.56 -17.93
C LEU A 503 -7.13 29.05 -17.83
N GLY A 504 -6.24 29.88 -17.29
CA GLY A 504 -6.47 31.31 -17.08
C GLY A 504 -7.42 31.60 -15.92
N LEU A 505 -7.64 30.63 -15.03
CA LEU A 505 -8.41 30.83 -13.80
C LEU A 505 -7.48 31.37 -12.73
N ALA A 506 -7.90 32.47 -12.10
CA ALA A 506 -7.20 32.97 -10.93
C ALA A 506 -7.32 31.95 -9.80
N HIS A 507 -6.18 31.54 -9.25
CA HIS A 507 -6.12 30.72 -8.06
C HIS A 507 -6.69 31.50 -6.85
N ASP A 508 -7.17 30.78 -5.84
CA ASP A 508 -7.71 31.44 -4.63
C ASP A 508 -6.54 32.08 -3.86
N PRO A 509 -6.54 33.41 -3.63
CA PRO A 509 -5.48 34.10 -2.90
C PRO A 509 -5.34 33.64 -1.43
N LYS A 510 -6.28 32.83 -0.91
CA LYS A 510 -6.17 32.18 0.41
C LYS A 510 -5.41 30.85 0.38
N ILE A 511 -5.26 30.24 -0.80
CA ILE A 511 -4.48 29.01 -0.99
C ILE A 511 -3.00 29.36 -1.14
N TYR A 512 -2.68 30.54 -1.67
CA TYR A 512 -1.33 31.06 -1.73
C TYR A 512 -0.81 31.55 -0.39
N SER A 513 0.40 31.12 -0.05
CA SER A 513 1.14 31.56 1.12
C SER A 513 1.87 32.88 0.86
N LEU A 514 2.70 32.93 -0.19
CA LEU A 514 3.72 33.98 -0.35
C LEU A 514 3.19 35.33 -0.85
N GLY A 515 3.56 36.42 -0.17
CA GLY A 515 3.26 37.79 -0.60
C GLY A 515 1.79 38.22 -0.47
N SER A 516 0.95 37.36 0.10
CA SER A 516 -0.50 37.61 0.17
C SER A 516 -0.84 38.68 1.20
N ASP A 517 -1.87 39.48 0.92
CA ASP A 517 -2.29 40.59 1.79
C ASP A 517 -2.65 40.11 3.20
N HIS A 518 -2.21 40.86 4.22
CA HIS A 518 -2.65 40.70 5.61
C HIS A 518 -2.70 42.02 6.37
N GLU A 519 -3.47 42.04 7.46
CA GLU A 519 -3.57 43.21 8.33
C GLU A 519 -2.30 43.41 9.15
N GLU A 520 -2.11 44.63 9.63
CA GLU A 520 -1.02 44.97 10.55
C GLU A 520 -1.08 44.06 11.78
N ASN A 521 0.07 43.62 12.26
CA ASN A 521 0.21 42.86 13.49
C ASN A 521 -0.48 41.47 13.46
N LYS A 522 -0.82 40.98 12.25
CA LYS A 522 -1.23 39.61 11.96
C LYS A 522 -0.08 38.86 11.31
N ASN A 523 0.26 37.70 11.87
CA ASN A 523 1.25 36.79 11.32
C ASN A 523 0.52 35.70 10.53
N GLN A 524 1.02 35.40 9.34
CA GLN A 524 0.52 34.38 8.43
C GLN A 524 1.23 33.06 8.73
N ILE A 525 0.52 32.17 9.42
CA ILE A 525 1.02 30.84 9.77
C ILE A 525 0.50 29.85 8.72
N ILE A 526 1.42 29.23 7.99
CA ILE A 526 1.12 28.30 6.92
C ILE A 526 1.40 26.89 7.42
N HIS A 527 0.38 26.05 7.34
CA HIS A 527 0.46 24.63 7.66
C HIS A 527 0.43 23.88 6.33
N VAL A 528 1.47 23.10 6.08
CA VAL A 528 1.62 22.33 4.85
C VAL A 528 1.55 20.86 5.20
N MET A 529 0.69 20.14 4.50
CA MET A 529 0.54 18.69 4.61
C MET A 529 0.63 18.08 3.23
N ARG A 530 1.57 17.14 3.06
CA ARG A 530 1.56 16.23 1.92
C ARG A 530 0.83 14.97 2.34
N VAL A 531 -0.22 14.64 1.59
CA VAL A 531 -1.14 13.55 1.86
C VAL A 531 -1.03 12.55 0.72
N ARG A 532 -0.75 11.29 1.05
CA ARG A 532 -0.52 10.23 0.06
C ARG A 532 -1.51 9.10 0.27
N ALA A 533 -2.03 8.53 -0.82
CA ALA A 533 -2.80 7.29 -0.73
C ALA A 533 -1.88 6.13 -0.34
N LEU A 534 -2.24 5.37 0.68
CA LEU A 534 -1.49 4.18 1.08
C LEU A 534 -1.50 3.09 0.00
N GLN A 535 -2.55 3.05 -0.80
CA GLN A 535 -2.74 2.04 -1.85
C GLN A 535 -2.12 2.46 -3.20
N ASP A 536 -1.85 3.75 -3.39
CA ASP A 536 -1.21 4.28 -4.59
C ASP A 536 -0.26 5.42 -4.20
N PRO A 537 1.04 5.15 -4.02
CA PRO A 537 2.01 6.16 -3.60
C PRO A 537 2.20 7.33 -4.58
N THR A 538 1.66 7.23 -5.81
CA THR A 538 1.69 8.31 -6.81
C THR A 538 0.49 9.25 -6.71
N ASP A 539 -0.55 8.85 -5.98
CA ASP A 539 -1.75 9.64 -5.69
C ASP A 539 -1.46 10.54 -4.48
N VAL A 540 -0.89 11.71 -4.76
CA VAL A 540 -0.41 12.70 -3.78
C VAL A 540 -1.25 13.97 -3.87
N TYR A 541 -1.61 14.51 -2.72
CA TYR A 541 -2.30 15.78 -2.58
C TYR A 541 -1.57 16.67 -1.60
N TRP A 542 -1.56 17.97 -1.89
CA TRP A 542 -1.02 18.98 -1.01
C TRP A 542 -2.16 19.77 -0.39
N LEU A 543 -2.12 19.90 0.94
CA LEU A 543 -3.06 20.73 1.68
C LEU A 543 -2.28 21.85 2.34
N ILE A 544 -2.68 23.07 2.00
CA ILE A 544 -2.09 24.30 2.51
C ILE A 544 -3.18 25.04 3.27
N TYR A 545 -2.97 25.21 4.57
CA TYR A 545 -3.88 25.93 5.44
C TYR A 545 -3.19 27.15 6.05
N ARG A 546 -3.70 28.33 5.70
CA ARG A 546 -3.27 29.61 6.24
C ARG A 546 -4.12 30.02 7.43
N ALA A 547 -3.46 30.33 8.55
CA ALA A 547 -4.05 30.95 9.72
C ALA A 547 -3.45 32.33 9.96
N GLU A 548 -4.29 33.33 10.24
CA GLU A 548 -3.81 34.65 10.66
C GLU A 548 -3.87 34.78 12.18
N VAL A 549 -2.72 35.04 12.80
CA VAL A 549 -2.60 35.13 14.25
C VAL A 549 -2.15 36.51 14.66
N ALA A 550 -2.91 37.13 15.56
CA ALA A 550 -2.52 38.41 16.16
C ALA A 550 -1.33 38.23 17.10
N TRP A 551 -0.35 39.12 17.02
CA TRP A 551 0.84 39.09 17.88
C TRP A 551 0.54 39.23 19.38
N GLU A 552 -0.63 39.76 19.76
CA GLU A 552 -1.05 39.95 21.15
C GLU A 552 -1.27 38.63 21.91
N VAL A 553 -1.19 37.50 21.20
CA VAL A 553 -1.24 36.16 21.77
C VAL A 553 0.17 35.78 22.23
N GLU A 554 0.41 35.57 23.54
CA GLU A 554 1.69 35.03 24.02
C GLU A 554 1.87 33.58 23.54
N SER A 555 2.79 33.34 22.59
CA SER A 555 3.16 32.02 22.03
C SER A 555 1.97 31.14 21.60
N ILE A 556 1.87 30.80 20.31
CA ILE A 556 0.82 29.90 19.85
C ILE A 556 1.06 28.52 20.49
N ARG A 557 0.21 28.16 21.46
CA ARG A 557 -0.06 26.77 21.82
C ARG A 557 -1.38 26.43 21.18
N SER A 558 -1.31 25.87 19.99
CA SER A 558 -2.48 25.41 19.25
C SER A 558 -2.49 23.88 19.30
N GLU A 559 -3.45 23.34 20.04
CA GLU A 559 -3.88 21.95 19.93
C GLU A 559 -5.17 21.97 19.13
N TYR A 560 -5.16 21.36 17.95
CA TYR A 560 -6.35 21.26 17.13
C TYR A 560 -6.34 19.96 16.34
N GLN A 561 -7.55 19.48 16.04
CA GLN A 561 -7.74 18.32 15.19
C GLN A 561 -7.61 18.75 13.72
N LEU A 562 -6.70 18.10 13.01
CA LEU A 562 -6.60 18.18 11.57
C LEU A 562 -7.61 17.20 10.98
N ASP A 563 -8.80 17.72 10.68
CA ASP A 563 -9.83 16.99 9.95
C ASP A 563 -9.56 17.08 8.45
N LEU A 564 -9.13 15.96 7.87
CA LEU A 564 -8.91 15.84 6.43
C LEU A 564 -10.21 15.72 5.62
N SER A 565 -11.41 15.72 6.24
CA SER A 565 -12.72 15.52 5.57
C SER A 565 -12.99 16.48 4.41
N MET A 566 -12.33 17.64 4.38
CA MET A 566 -12.31 18.54 3.23
C MET A 566 -11.83 17.88 1.92
N PHE A 567 -11.13 16.75 2.01
CA PHE A 567 -10.70 15.90 0.90
C PHE A 567 -11.86 15.28 0.10
N GLY A 568 -13.02 15.03 0.73
CA GLY A 568 -14.18 14.45 0.05
C GLY A 568 -14.70 15.26 -1.15
N HIS A 569 -14.26 16.53 -1.26
CA HIS A 569 -14.68 17.47 -2.28
C HIS A 569 -13.60 17.83 -3.30
N LEU A 570 -12.37 17.35 -3.13
CA LEU A 570 -11.26 17.64 -4.06
C LEU A 570 -11.27 16.63 -5.22
N LYS A 571 -10.81 17.07 -6.38
CA LYS A 571 -11.13 16.49 -7.69
C LYS A 571 -9.98 15.67 -8.25
#